data_AF-A0A963I5G4-F1
#
_entry.id   AF-A0A963I5G4-F1
#
_cell.length_a   1.000
_cell.length_b   1.000
_cell.length_c   1.000
_cell.angle_alpha   90.00
_cell.angle_beta   90.00
_cell.angle_gamma   90.00
#
_symmetry.space_group_name_H-M   'P 1'
#
loop_
_entity.id
_entity.type
_entity.pdbx_description
1 polymer ?
#
loop_
_entity_poly.entity_id
_entity_poly.type
_entity_poly.pdbx_seq_one_letter_code
_entity_poly.pdbx_strand_id
1 'polypeptide(L)'
;FPFDLLYWNSDSTRMPAKMHSFYLRNMYLENRLIEPGGIEIDGTPIDLSKIKIPCYFISAIEDHIAPWKSTYMGATVFGGPTRFVLGGSGHIAGIINPPVANKYGFWINPAAKLPASSDEWFAKAQQHAGSWWVDWQDWVTAHDDAQVAPRDPAKGKLKVLEDAPGSYVKARIDSKKAA
;
A
#
# COMPACT_ATOMS: atom_id res chain seq x y z
N PHE A 1 23.58 5.01 13.26
CA PHE A 1 23.31 5.37 11.86
C PHE A 1 21.80 5.47 11.66
N PRO A 2 21.18 6.65 11.57
CA PRO A 2 19.82 6.74 11.08
C PRO A 2 19.85 7.55 9.78
N PHE A 3 20.10 6.91 8.64
CA PHE A 3 20.13 7.59 7.33
C PHE A 3 19.70 6.70 6.16
N ASP A 4 19.14 5.52 6.42
CA ASP A 4 18.55 4.64 5.42
C ASP A 4 17.29 5.27 4.78
N LEU A 5 16.41 5.85 5.60
CA LEU A 5 15.22 6.54 5.12
C LEU A 5 15.56 7.75 4.27
N LEU A 6 16.57 8.53 4.68
CA LEU A 6 17.01 9.70 3.92
C LEU A 6 17.75 9.32 2.65
N TYR A 7 18.46 8.19 2.66
CA TYR A 7 19.05 7.62 1.44
C TYR A 7 17.96 7.23 0.45
N TRP A 8 16.97 6.44 0.87
CA TRP A 8 15.82 6.06 0.04
C TRP A 8 15.07 7.28 -0.50
N ASN A 9 14.78 8.27 0.35
CA ASN A 9 14.04 9.48 -0.04
C ASN A 9 14.82 10.35 -1.05
N SER A 10 16.15 10.27 -1.03
CA SER A 10 17.02 11.04 -1.94
C SER A 10 17.31 10.30 -3.25
N ASP A 11 16.99 9.00 -3.33
CA ASP A 11 17.14 8.17 -4.53
C ASP A 11 15.92 8.30 -5.45
N SER A 12 15.77 9.49 -6.02
CA SER A 12 14.60 9.86 -6.83
C SER A 12 14.48 9.07 -8.14
N THR A 13 13.26 8.93 -8.63
CA THR A 13 12.95 8.32 -9.94
C THR A 13 12.37 9.34 -10.92
N ARG A 14 12.42 9.04 -12.22
CA ARG A 14 11.75 9.84 -13.26
C ARG A 14 10.43 9.17 -13.64
N MET A 15 9.39 9.98 -13.85
CA MET A 15 8.09 9.52 -14.36
C MET A 15 7.86 10.03 -15.79
N PRO A 16 7.30 9.21 -16.70
CA PRO A 16 6.87 9.69 -18.02
C PRO A 16 5.84 10.82 -17.87
N ALA A 17 6.02 11.90 -18.63
CA ALA A 17 5.21 13.11 -18.49
C ALA A 17 3.69 12.83 -18.64
N LYS A 18 3.30 12.01 -19.63
CA LYS A 18 1.88 11.65 -19.85
C LYS A 18 1.26 10.94 -18.64
N MET A 19 1.99 9.99 -18.04
CA MET A 19 1.53 9.27 -16.85
C MET A 19 1.41 10.22 -15.66
N HIS A 20 2.46 11.01 -15.40
CA HIS A 20 2.49 11.93 -14.26
C HIS A 20 1.38 13.00 -14.35
N SER A 21 1.20 13.64 -15.52
CA SER A 21 0.13 14.62 -15.72
C SER A 21 -1.26 14.01 -15.63
N PHE A 22 -1.45 12.77 -16.08
CA PHE A 22 -2.70 12.05 -15.92
C PHE A 22 -3.01 11.83 -14.42
N TYR A 23 -2.02 11.36 -13.66
CA TYR A 23 -2.16 11.10 -12.22
C TYR A 23 -2.50 12.38 -11.44
N LEU A 24 -1.76 13.47 -11.65
CA LEU A 24 -2.01 14.74 -10.95
C LEU A 24 -3.40 15.32 -11.27
N ARG A 25 -3.80 15.32 -12.54
CA ARG A 25 -5.09 15.91 -12.94
C ARG A 25 -6.26 15.06 -12.46
N ASN A 26 -6.25 13.77 -12.76
CA ASN A 26 -7.42 12.93 -12.49
C ASN A 26 -7.52 12.49 -11.03
N MET A 27 -6.41 12.41 -10.29
CA MET A 27 -6.45 11.97 -8.88
C MET A 27 -6.42 13.14 -7.91
N TYR A 28 -5.37 13.98 -7.96
CA TYR A 28 -5.20 15.05 -6.96
C TYR A 28 -6.14 16.22 -7.18
N LEU A 29 -6.33 16.65 -8.44
CA LEU A 29 -7.14 17.83 -8.75
C LEU A 29 -8.62 17.49 -8.86
N GLU A 30 -8.96 16.46 -9.63
CA GLU A 30 -10.35 16.15 -9.98
C GLU A 30 -10.92 14.95 -9.21
N ASN A 31 -10.10 14.17 -8.50
CA ASN A 31 -10.50 13.00 -7.71
C ASN A 31 -11.39 11.98 -8.45
N ARG A 32 -11.18 11.78 -9.76
CA ARG A 32 -12.04 11.01 -10.66
C ARG A 32 -12.02 9.50 -10.42
N LEU A 33 -11.07 8.96 -9.67
CA LEU A 33 -11.00 7.52 -9.39
C LEU A 33 -12.16 7.03 -8.49
N ILE A 34 -12.72 7.91 -7.65
CA ILE A 34 -13.87 7.56 -6.81
C ILE A 34 -15.17 7.48 -7.61
N GLU A 35 -15.20 8.08 -8.80
CA GLU A 35 -16.37 8.14 -9.67
C GLU A 35 -16.39 6.88 -10.55
N PRO A 36 -17.46 6.07 -10.55
CA PRO A 36 -17.59 4.95 -11.49
C PRO A 36 -17.48 5.42 -12.94
N GLY A 37 -16.47 4.94 -13.66
CA GLY A 37 -16.16 5.37 -15.03
C GLY A 37 -15.49 6.74 -15.13
N GLY A 38 -15.10 7.36 -14.01
CA GLY A 38 -14.44 8.66 -13.98
C GLY A 38 -13.06 8.64 -14.63
N ILE A 39 -12.40 7.49 -14.71
CA ILE A 39 -11.22 7.29 -15.54
C ILE A 39 -11.35 6.04 -16.41
N GLU A 40 -10.61 6.02 -17.51
CA GLU A 40 -10.48 4.87 -18.40
C GLU A 40 -9.01 4.48 -18.52
N ILE A 41 -8.72 3.19 -18.39
CA ILE A 41 -7.38 2.63 -18.60
C ILE A 41 -7.52 1.49 -19.61
N ASP A 42 -6.76 1.55 -20.69
CA ASP A 42 -6.77 0.53 -21.75
C ASP A 42 -8.18 0.22 -22.29
N GLY A 43 -8.94 1.27 -22.61
CA GLY A 43 -10.33 1.13 -23.11
C GLY A 43 -11.34 0.68 -22.06
N THR A 44 -10.92 0.50 -20.80
CA THR A 44 -11.77 -0.01 -19.72
C THR A 44 -12.11 1.10 -18.72
N PRO A 45 -13.38 1.50 -18.59
CA PRO A 45 -13.83 2.42 -17.55
C PRO A 45 -13.64 1.79 -16.16
N ILE A 46 -13.00 2.53 -15.26
CA ILE A 46 -12.65 2.04 -13.92
C ILE A 46 -13.78 2.32 -12.93
N ASP A 47 -14.19 1.29 -12.20
CA ASP A 47 -15.18 1.36 -11.13
C ASP A 47 -14.73 0.48 -9.96
N LEU A 48 -14.32 1.10 -8.86
CA LEU A 48 -13.79 0.41 -7.69
C LEU A 48 -14.83 -0.49 -7.00
N SER A 49 -16.13 -0.21 -7.17
CA SER A 49 -17.20 -1.04 -6.62
C SER A 49 -17.27 -2.43 -7.28
N LYS A 50 -16.64 -2.61 -8.45
CA LYS A 50 -16.55 -3.91 -9.14
C LYS A 50 -15.47 -4.82 -8.55
N ILE A 51 -14.58 -4.31 -7.70
CA ILE A 51 -13.58 -5.13 -7.02
C ILE A 51 -14.29 -5.90 -5.91
N LYS A 52 -14.43 -7.23 -6.11
CA LYS A 52 -15.15 -8.14 -5.18
C LYS A 52 -14.23 -9.01 -4.32
N ILE A 53 -12.94 -9.02 -4.62
CA ILE A 53 -11.95 -9.75 -3.81
C ILE A 53 -11.79 -9.11 -2.42
N PRO A 54 -11.35 -9.88 -1.41
CA PRO A 54 -10.99 -9.32 -0.12
C PRO A 54 -9.86 -8.29 -0.24
N CYS A 55 -10.02 -7.14 0.42
CA CYS A 55 -9.04 -6.04 0.43
C CYS A 55 -8.55 -5.77 1.86
N TYR A 56 -7.24 -5.54 2.00
CA TYR A 56 -6.63 -5.08 3.24
C TYR A 56 -6.09 -3.66 3.03
N PHE A 57 -6.56 -2.71 3.83
CA PHE A 57 -6.15 -1.31 3.82
C PHE A 57 -5.40 -0.98 5.10
N ILE A 58 -4.18 -0.46 4.97
CA ILE A 58 -3.38 0.07 6.06
C ILE A 58 -3.18 1.58 5.87
N SER A 59 -3.25 2.32 6.96
CA SER A 59 -2.84 3.72 7.04
C SER A 59 -2.10 3.96 8.34
N ALA A 60 -1.40 5.08 8.49
CA ALA A 60 -0.71 5.43 9.74
C ALA A 60 -1.34 6.68 10.38
N ILE A 61 -1.53 6.66 11.70
CA ILE A 61 -2.32 7.66 12.43
C ILE A 61 -1.73 9.07 12.38
N GLU A 62 -0.40 9.19 12.26
CA GLU A 62 0.32 10.47 12.14
C GLU A 62 0.84 10.69 10.71
N ASP A 63 0.26 10.02 9.69
CA ASP A 63 0.64 10.24 8.30
C ASP A 63 0.13 11.61 7.80
N HIS A 64 1.07 12.52 7.55
CA HIS A 64 0.78 13.85 7.01
C HIS A 64 0.84 13.90 5.47
N ILE A 65 1.36 12.86 4.81
CA ILE A 65 1.43 12.73 3.35
C ILE A 65 0.13 12.12 2.84
N ALA A 66 -0.33 11.03 3.47
CA ALA A 66 -1.59 10.37 3.18
C ALA A 66 -2.46 10.32 4.46
N PRO A 67 -3.21 11.39 4.78
CA PRO A 67 -4.01 11.45 6.00
C PRO A 67 -4.97 10.26 6.11
N TRP A 68 -4.91 9.54 7.23
CA TRP A 68 -5.63 8.26 7.37
C TRP A 68 -7.15 8.40 7.24
N LYS A 69 -7.72 9.56 7.59
CA LYS A 69 -9.15 9.81 7.40
C LYS A 69 -9.52 9.88 5.92
N SER A 70 -8.64 10.40 5.07
CA SER A 70 -8.84 10.46 3.61
C SER A 70 -8.68 9.07 2.98
N THR A 71 -7.65 8.32 3.37
CA THR A 71 -7.47 6.94 2.88
C THR A 71 -8.55 5.99 3.38
N TYR A 72 -9.09 6.23 4.58
CA TYR A 72 -10.27 5.51 5.09
C TYR A 72 -11.47 5.66 4.16
N MET A 73 -11.75 6.87 3.66
CA MET A 73 -12.82 7.07 2.66
C MET A 73 -12.56 6.25 1.39
N GLY A 74 -11.31 6.10 0.97
CA GLY A 74 -10.94 5.22 -0.13
C GLY A 74 -11.21 3.75 0.17
N ALA A 75 -11.07 3.29 1.42
CA ALA A 75 -11.34 1.90 1.79
C ALA A 75 -12.83 1.52 1.71
N THR A 76 -13.74 2.49 1.80
CA THR A 76 -15.20 2.24 1.84
C THR A 76 -15.85 2.09 0.46
N VAL A 77 -15.13 2.36 -0.64
CA VAL A 77 -15.71 2.35 -2.00
C VAL A 77 -15.60 0.99 -2.72
N PHE A 78 -14.85 0.04 -2.16
CA PHE A 78 -14.70 -1.30 -2.72
C PHE A 78 -15.97 -2.14 -2.53
N GLY A 79 -16.29 -2.98 -3.51
CA GLY A 79 -17.50 -3.81 -3.46
C GLY A 79 -17.34 -5.15 -2.75
N GLY A 80 -16.10 -5.54 -2.42
CA GLY A 80 -15.75 -6.73 -1.67
C GLY A 80 -15.56 -6.45 -0.17
N PRO A 81 -15.27 -7.48 0.65
CA PRO A 81 -14.96 -7.27 2.05
C PRO A 81 -13.64 -6.52 2.21
N THR A 82 -13.67 -5.39 2.93
CA THR A 82 -12.47 -4.58 3.21
C THR A 82 -12.15 -4.60 4.70
N ARG A 83 -10.91 -4.99 5.03
CA ARG A 83 -10.31 -4.83 6.35
C ARG A 83 -9.52 -3.53 6.37
N PHE A 84 -9.85 -2.61 7.28
CA PHE A 84 -9.06 -1.40 7.52
C PHE A 84 -8.29 -1.55 8.83
N VAL A 85 -7.01 -1.21 8.79
CA VAL A 85 -6.09 -1.20 9.94
C VAL A 85 -5.39 0.15 9.98
N LEU A 86 -5.21 0.67 11.19
CA LEU A 86 -4.52 1.93 11.42
C LEU A 86 -3.24 1.66 12.21
N GLY A 87 -2.06 1.82 11.62
CA GLY A 87 -0.78 1.74 12.32
C GLY A 87 -0.49 3.01 13.13
N GLY A 88 0.32 2.89 14.17
CA GLY A 88 0.88 4.05 14.86
C GLY A 88 1.96 4.76 14.05
N SER A 89 2.40 5.93 14.53
CA SER A 89 3.42 6.78 13.89
C SER A 89 3.03 7.33 12.50
N GLY A 90 4.00 7.89 11.78
CA GLY A 90 3.82 8.58 10.51
C GLY A 90 4.12 7.73 9.27
N HIS A 91 4.11 8.36 8.08
CA HIS A 91 4.12 7.70 6.77
C HIS A 91 5.07 6.51 6.63
N ILE A 92 6.36 6.70 6.91
CA ILE A 92 7.34 5.61 6.77
C ILE A 92 7.45 4.79 8.05
N ALA A 93 7.56 5.43 9.21
CA ALA A 93 7.78 4.77 10.49
C ALA A 93 6.62 3.86 10.92
N GLY A 94 5.38 4.22 10.56
CA GLY A 94 4.19 3.42 10.84
C GLY A 94 4.02 2.25 9.89
N ILE A 95 4.37 2.42 8.60
CA ILE A 95 4.26 1.37 7.59
C ILE A 95 5.42 0.38 7.71
N ILE A 96 6.65 0.88 7.84
CA ILE A 96 7.86 0.08 8.01
C ILE A 96 8.13 -0.12 9.50
N ASN A 97 7.32 -0.98 10.13
CA ASN A 97 7.41 -1.31 11.56
C ASN A 97 7.67 -2.81 11.73
N PRO A 98 8.93 -3.29 11.74
CA PRO A 98 9.22 -4.71 11.91
C PRO A 98 8.73 -5.26 13.27
N PRO A 99 8.08 -6.44 13.32
CA PRO A 99 7.57 -7.03 14.57
C PRO A 99 8.61 -7.14 15.68
N VAL A 100 9.86 -7.46 15.35
CA VAL A 100 10.97 -7.58 16.31
C VAL A 100 11.23 -6.29 17.09
N ALA A 101 10.89 -5.13 16.53
CA ALA A 101 11.09 -3.84 17.21
C ALA A 101 10.00 -3.58 18.27
N ASN A 102 8.82 -4.20 18.14
CA ASN A 102 7.68 -4.07 19.03
C ASN A 102 7.31 -2.60 19.37
N LYS A 103 7.26 -1.72 18.36
CA LYS A 103 6.99 -0.29 18.53
C LYS A 103 5.58 0.10 18.08
N TYR A 104 5.13 1.24 18.61
CA TYR A 104 3.93 2.01 18.23
C TYR A 104 2.57 1.35 18.55
N GLY A 105 2.33 0.14 18.07
CA GLY A 105 1.00 -0.45 18.06
C GLY A 105 0.20 -0.09 16.80
N PHE A 106 -1.01 -0.63 16.74
CA PHE A 106 -1.97 -0.45 15.65
C PHE A 106 -3.40 -0.61 16.17
N TRP A 107 -4.40 -0.18 15.39
CA TRP A 107 -5.81 -0.24 15.76
C TRP A 107 -6.59 -1.09 14.76
N ILE A 108 -7.52 -1.89 15.27
CA ILE A 108 -8.50 -2.65 14.50
C ILE A 108 -9.88 -2.36 15.04
N ASN A 109 -10.86 -2.23 14.15
CA ASN A 109 -12.27 -2.17 14.53
C ASN A 109 -12.94 -3.55 14.34
N PRO A 110 -13.69 -4.08 15.33
CA PRO A 110 -14.35 -5.38 15.24
C PRO A 110 -15.63 -5.38 14.40
N ALA A 111 -16.04 -4.26 13.82
CA ALA A 111 -17.25 -4.17 13.01
C ALA A 111 -17.15 -5.06 11.76
N ALA A 112 -18.23 -5.79 11.47
CA ALA A 112 -18.32 -6.65 10.28
C ALA A 112 -18.29 -5.89 8.95
N LYS A 113 -18.59 -4.58 8.99
CA LYS A 113 -18.50 -3.65 7.86
C LYS A 113 -17.87 -2.35 8.33
N LEU A 114 -17.14 -1.69 7.45
CA LEU A 114 -16.58 -0.36 7.71
C LEU A 114 -17.71 0.65 7.96
N PRO A 115 -17.74 1.35 9.11
CA PRO A 115 -18.63 2.49 9.32
C PRO A 115 -18.46 3.56 8.24
N ALA A 116 -19.50 4.39 8.06
CA ALA A 116 -19.46 5.45 7.04
C ALA A 116 -18.39 6.50 7.35
N SER A 117 -18.16 6.82 8.62
CA SER A 117 -17.17 7.80 9.05
C SER A 117 -15.94 7.16 9.69
N SER A 118 -14.78 7.78 9.46
CA SER A 118 -13.52 7.39 10.08
C SER A 118 -13.53 7.60 11.59
N ASP A 119 -14.26 8.60 12.09
CA ASP A 119 -14.39 8.86 13.52
C ASP A 119 -15.23 7.78 14.24
N GLU A 120 -16.32 7.30 13.63
CA GLU A 120 -17.07 6.14 14.14
C GLU A 120 -16.22 4.87 14.13
N TRP A 121 -15.39 4.70 13.09
CA TRP A 121 -14.46 3.60 13.04
C TRP A 121 -13.44 3.68 14.18
N PHE A 122 -12.83 4.83 14.41
CA PHE A 122 -11.81 4.98 15.45
C PHE A 122 -12.38 4.88 16.86
N ALA A 123 -13.58 5.42 17.11
CA ALA A 123 -14.24 5.39 18.42
C ALA A 123 -14.50 3.97 18.95
N LYS A 124 -14.57 2.97 18.07
CA LYS A 124 -14.75 1.55 18.43
C LYS A 124 -13.52 0.69 18.15
N ALA A 125 -12.44 1.30 17.68
CA ALA A 125 -11.21 0.57 17.37
C ALA A 125 -10.45 0.22 18.66
N GLN A 126 -9.88 -0.97 18.70
CA GLN A 126 -9.06 -1.46 19.80
C GLN A 126 -7.60 -1.32 19.42
N GLN A 127 -6.80 -0.82 20.35
CA GLN A 127 -5.36 -0.73 20.16
C GLN A 127 -4.70 -2.07 20.50
N HIS A 128 -3.82 -2.52 19.61
CA HIS A 128 -2.95 -3.67 19.75
C HIS A 128 -1.50 -3.20 19.82
N ALA A 129 -0.68 -3.83 20.65
CA ALA A 129 0.73 -3.52 20.75
C ALA A 129 1.52 -4.09 19.55
N GLY A 130 2.66 -3.49 19.24
CA GLY A 130 3.59 -3.99 18.24
C GLY A 130 3.22 -3.64 16.79
N SER A 131 3.61 -4.51 15.86
CA SER A 131 3.51 -4.25 14.42
C SER A 131 2.20 -4.75 13.82
N TRP A 132 1.58 -3.96 12.95
CA TRP A 132 0.43 -4.39 12.15
C TRP A 132 0.78 -5.50 11.14
N TRP A 133 2.07 -5.76 10.86
CA TRP A 133 2.48 -6.83 9.95
C TRP A 133 2.02 -8.21 10.43
N VAL A 134 1.90 -8.42 11.74
CA VAL A 134 1.40 -9.71 12.27
C VAL A 134 -0.08 -9.90 11.96
N ASP A 135 -0.87 -8.83 12.06
CA ASP A 135 -2.29 -8.86 11.68
C ASP A 135 -2.47 -9.10 10.18
N TRP A 136 -1.66 -8.44 9.35
CA TRP A 136 -1.68 -8.67 7.92
C TRP A 136 -1.26 -10.10 7.55
N GLN A 137 -0.21 -10.62 8.18
CA GLN A 137 0.24 -12.00 7.98
C GLN A 137 -0.87 -13.00 8.33
N ASP A 138 -1.49 -12.84 9.50
CA ASP A 138 -2.61 -13.68 9.95
C ASP A 138 -3.78 -13.61 8.96
N TRP A 139 -4.13 -12.40 8.50
CA TRP A 139 -5.20 -12.19 7.51
C TRP A 139 -4.91 -12.87 6.18
N VAL A 140 -3.68 -12.76 5.65
CA VAL A 140 -3.29 -13.43 4.40
C VAL A 140 -3.33 -14.95 4.57
N THR A 141 -2.77 -15.48 5.66
CA THR A 141 -2.74 -16.94 5.90
C THR A 141 -4.11 -17.54 6.17
N ALA A 142 -5.06 -16.76 6.69
CA ALA A 142 -6.44 -17.21 6.83
C ALA A 142 -7.14 -17.45 5.48
N HIS A 143 -6.63 -16.88 4.38
CA HIS A 143 -7.12 -17.16 3.04
C HIS A 143 -6.52 -18.45 2.46
N ASP A 144 -5.23 -18.70 2.69
CA ASP A 144 -4.53 -19.93 2.33
C ASP A 144 -3.22 -20.03 3.14
N ASP A 145 -3.09 -21.07 3.96
CA ASP A 145 -1.91 -21.35 4.77
C ASP A 145 -1.03 -22.48 4.20
N ALA A 146 -1.39 -23.03 3.03
CA ALA A 146 -0.68 -24.15 2.43
C ALA A 146 0.78 -23.82 2.16
N GLN A 147 1.68 -24.63 2.71
CA GLN A 147 3.12 -24.48 2.54
C GLN A 147 3.66 -25.42 1.47
N VAL A 148 4.60 -24.93 0.67
CA VAL A 148 5.37 -25.73 -0.29
C VAL A 148 6.85 -25.51 -0.06
N ALA A 149 7.67 -26.47 -0.51
CA ALA A 149 9.11 -26.29 -0.49
C ALA A 149 9.51 -25.03 -1.29
N PRO A 150 10.55 -24.29 -0.84
CA PRO A 150 11.06 -23.14 -1.57
C PRO A 150 11.35 -23.49 -3.03
N ARG A 151 10.87 -22.66 -3.96
CA ARG A 151 11.09 -22.87 -5.39
C ARG A 151 12.49 -22.41 -5.76
N ASP A 152 13.13 -23.17 -6.64
CA ASP A 152 14.39 -22.78 -7.28
C ASP A 152 14.08 -21.99 -8.57
N PRO A 153 14.35 -20.66 -8.62
CA PRO A 153 14.06 -19.85 -9.79
C PRO A 153 14.77 -20.35 -11.05
N ALA A 154 15.94 -20.99 -10.93
CA ALA A 154 16.70 -21.52 -12.06
C ALA A 154 16.02 -22.73 -12.73
N LYS A 155 15.10 -23.40 -12.03
CA LYS A 155 14.31 -24.53 -12.55
C LYS A 155 12.96 -24.09 -13.14
N GLY A 156 12.66 -22.79 -13.13
CA GLY A 156 11.45 -22.24 -13.72
C GLY A 156 11.45 -22.29 -15.26
N LYS A 157 10.29 -22.02 -15.87
CA LYS A 157 10.16 -21.90 -17.33
C LYS A 157 10.83 -20.65 -17.92
N LEU A 158 11.12 -19.67 -17.07
CA LEU A 158 11.71 -18.39 -17.45
C LEU A 158 13.20 -18.42 -17.15
N LYS A 159 14.01 -17.92 -18.09
CA LYS A 159 15.46 -17.80 -17.90
C LYS A 159 15.77 -16.77 -16.82
N VAL A 160 16.65 -17.12 -15.88
CA VAL A 160 17.21 -16.18 -14.90
C VAL A 160 18.04 -15.12 -15.63
N LEU A 161 17.76 -13.85 -15.36
CA LEU A 161 18.41 -12.71 -16.03
C LEU A 161 19.61 -12.19 -15.25
N GLU A 162 19.44 -11.96 -13.95
CA GLU A 162 20.46 -11.43 -13.03
C GLU A 162 20.04 -11.70 -11.58
N ASP A 163 20.99 -11.57 -10.64
CA ASP A 163 20.71 -11.66 -9.20
C ASP A 163 19.92 -10.43 -8.70
N ALA A 164 19.07 -10.66 -7.70
CA ALA A 164 18.44 -9.56 -6.95
C ALA A 164 19.53 -8.65 -6.33
N PRO A 165 19.32 -7.32 -6.25
CA PRO A 165 18.05 -6.62 -6.48
C PRO A 165 17.86 -6.14 -7.93
N GLY A 166 18.67 -6.65 -8.87
CA GLY A 166 18.58 -6.31 -10.28
C GLY A 166 19.20 -4.96 -10.66
N SER A 167 19.19 -4.66 -11.95
CA SER A 167 19.81 -3.49 -12.57
C SER A 167 18.94 -2.24 -12.51
N TYR A 168 17.61 -2.40 -12.56
CA TYR A 168 16.67 -1.26 -12.62
C TYR A 168 16.70 -0.41 -11.35
N VAL A 169 16.74 -1.03 -10.17
CA VAL A 169 16.83 -0.30 -8.89
C VAL A 169 18.20 0.36 -8.67
N LYS A 170 19.23 -0.05 -9.44
CA LYS A 170 20.57 0.54 -9.39
C LYS A 170 20.71 1.72 -10.36
N ALA A 171 19.70 2.01 -11.18
CA ALA A 171 19.73 3.11 -12.14
C ALA A 171 19.63 4.44 -11.40
N ARG A 172 20.58 5.36 -11.64
CA ARG A 172 20.58 6.68 -11.02
C ARG A 172 20.17 7.77 -12.00
N ILE A 173 19.54 8.82 -11.49
CA ILE A 173 19.10 9.97 -12.30
C ILE A 173 20.24 10.84 -12.83
N ASP A 174 21.41 10.77 -12.20
CA ASP A 174 22.65 11.48 -12.55
C ASP A 174 23.57 10.66 -13.47
N SER A 175 23.25 9.38 -13.71
CA SER A 175 23.90 8.60 -14.76
C SER A 175 23.62 9.26 -16.12
N LYS A 176 24.65 9.83 -16.75
CA LYS A 176 24.54 10.28 -18.14
C LYS A 176 24.17 9.07 -19.00
N LYS A 177 23.07 9.16 -19.78
CA LYS A 177 22.89 8.23 -20.89
C LYS A 177 24.11 8.37 -21.79
N ALA A 178 24.76 7.26 -22.14
CA ALA A 178 25.70 7.28 -23.25
C ALA A 178 24.96 7.84 -24.47
N ALA A 179 25.56 8.84 -25.11
CA ALA A 179 25.03 9.47 -26.31
C ALA A 179 24.92 8.46 -27.46
#